data_AF-D2QMI5-F1
#
_entry.id   AF-D2QMI5-F1
#
_cell.length_a   1.000
_cell.length_b   1.000
_cell.length_c   1.000
_cell.angle_alpha   90.00
_cell.angle_beta   90.00
_cell.angle_gamma   90.00
#
_symmetry.space_group_name_H-M   'P 1'
#
loop_
_entity.id
_entity.type
_entity.pdbx_description
1 polymer ?
#
loop_
_entity_poly.entity_id
_entity_poly.type
_entity_poly.pdbx_seq_one_letter_code
_entity_poly.pdbx_strand_id
1 'polypeptide(L)'
;MRLSFLPLLLSISYTSFAQQPVFKAFETDTAAEPHGGMSFLTTFIQTNLRKPIAAEAKGVGGRSTLSGIVETDGRISEVKLLNSFRPDCDREALRVFKLFNAWKPAYKDGKPVRQEVIMPVLFKPNAPFVYINGAKVDYFERNNKPVLQDTSQAFYKRVTPVDTNGVSIGDIIVYEMKDKGWAEYFRLPFTTRKYYNYDMPARPLHSVGNQNYKQDWEGVVYVLDDTGKITRQSYYENGKRIGSELKYHLNGLVAEVDTKQDNKSTITTWYPNGQINQMKVVNGVQAFAQTDPEQVMSLWDSTGRQIVKDGKGQAIYQKLEKSYSDSTRHTLFIEQGAYENGYKQGIWTGRYADGSYFYEERLDKGICQGGKARTSGGDTLRYTIREQQPEFPGGMSGLGQFLSSNLRYPPKAQKANVEGQVAVSFVVCTDGTLCDYEILKSVNPDLDREAVRVVKKMNGLWKPGYQRGEKVRVKYNLPINFTLN
;
A
#
# COMPACT_ATOMS: atom_id res chain seq x y z
N MET A 1 -67.85 35.50 -30.40
CA MET A 1 -68.12 36.45 -29.29
C MET A 1 -67.59 35.82 -28.01
N ARG A 2 -66.49 36.38 -27.47
CA ARG A 2 -65.74 36.09 -26.21
C ARG A 2 -65.50 34.61 -25.81
N LEU A 3 -64.30 34.10 -26.13
CA LEU A 3 -63.65 33.02 -25.37
C LEU A 3 -63.02 33.60 -24.09
N SER A 4 -63.39 33.08 -22.93
CA SER A 4 -62.79 33.39 -21.64
C SER A 4 -61.61 32.46 -21.38
N PHE A 5 -60.39 33.01 -21.36
CA PHE A 5 -59.19 32.31 -20.88
C PHE A 5 -59.17 32.32 -19.35
N LEU A 6 -59.22 31.14 -18.73
CA LEU A 6 -59.00 30.94 -17.30
C LEU A 6 -57.51 30.61 -17.10
N PRO A 7 -56.71 31.38 -16.36
CA PRO A 7 -55.33 31.03 -16.10
C PRO A 7 -55.27 29.96 -15.01
N LEU A 8 -54.76 28.78 -15.35
CA LEU A 8 -54.45 27.72 -14.41
C LEU A 8 -53.18 28.11 -13.63
N LEU A 9 -53.35 28.55 -12.37
CA LEU A 9 -52.24 28.80 -11.44
C LEU A 9 -51.68 27.46 -10.96
N LEU A 10 -50.54 27.04 -11.52
CA LEU A 10 -49.75 25.92 -11.04
C LEU A 10 -49.01 26.35 -9.76
N SER A 11 -49.53 25.95 -8.58
CA SER A 11 -48.85 26.14 -7.30
C SER A 11 -47.69 25.15 -7.18
N ILE A 12 -46.46 25.62 -7.40
CA ILE A 12 -45.24 24.86 -7.10
C ILE A 12 -45.03 24.90 -5.58
N SER A 13 -45.38 23.82 -4.90
CA SER A 13 -45.09 23.63 -3.48
C SER A 13 -43.59 23.42 -3.30
N TYR A 14 -42.86 24.46 -2.89
CA TYR A 14 -41.51 24.30 -2.38
C TYR A 14 -41.57 23.60 -1.03
N THR A 15 -41.41 22.28 -0.99
CA THR A 15 -41.11 21.57 0.27
C THR A 15 -39.68 21.95 0.67
N SER A 16 -39.56 22.95 1.55
CA SER A 16 -38.36 23.14 2.33
C SER A 16 -38.13 21.87 3.15
N PHE A 17 -37.16 21.05 2.78
CA PHE A 17 -36.66 20.01 3.68
C PHE A 17 -35.99 20.73 4.86
N ALA A 18 -36.74 20.90 5.96
CA ALA A 18 -36.15 21.36 7.21
C ALA A 18 -35.03 20.38 7.61
N GLN A 19 -33.81 20.90 7.74
CA GLN A 19 -32.67 20.09 8.15
C GLN A 19 -32.98 19.48 9.53
N GLN A 20 -32.77 18.17 9.68
CA GLN A 20 -33.07 17.49 10.94
C GLN A 20 -32.33 18.15 12.12
N PRO A 21 -32.97 18.25 13.31
CA PRO A 21 -32.34 18.82 14.49
C PRO A 21 -31.07 18.05 14.85
N VAL A 22 -30.08 18.79 15.34
CA VAL A 22 -28.83 18.24 15.86
C VAL A 22 -28.98 18.07 17.36
N PHE A 23 -28.81 16.85 17.85
CA PHE A 23 -28.90 16.53 19.27
C PHE A 23 -27.53 16.55 19.97
N LYS A 24 -27.54 16.75 21.29
CA LYS A 24 -26.43 16.46 22.20
C LYS A 24 -26.50 15.01 22.68
N ALA A 25 -25.39 14.50 23.20
CA ALA A 25 -25.29 13.14 23.73
C ALA A 25 -26.37 12.77 24.77
N PHE A 26 -26.70 13.72 25.66
CA PHE A 26 -27.70 13.49 26.72
C PHE A 26 -29.16 13.59 26.25
N GLU A 27 -29.40 14.01 25.00
CA GLU A 27 -30.74 14.17 24.43
C GLU A 27 -31.19 12.97 23.57
N THR A 28 -30.32 11.96 23.45
CA THR A 28 -30.49 10.76 22.62
C THR A 28 -30.55 9.51 23.49
N ASP A 29 -31.27 8.49 23.04
CA ASP A 29 -31.35 7.19 23.73
C ASP A 29 -30.01 6.44 23.65
N THR A 30 -29.34 6.52 22.50
CA THR A 30 -27.97 6.05 22.30
C THR A 30 -27.16 7.12 21.59
N ALA A 31 -25.95 7.37 22.09
CA ALA A 31 -25.04 8.32 21.47
C ALA A 31 -24.36 7.73 20.23
N ALA A 32 -23.95 8.61 19.33
CA ALA A 32 -23.09 8.26 18.22
C ALA A 32 -21.76 7.75 18.75
N GLU A 33 -21.29 6.64 18.19
CA GLU A 33 -20.05 6.00 18.61
C GLU A 33 -19.25 5.56 17.38
N PRO A 34 -17.90 5.63 17.41
CA PRO A 34 -17.10 5.05 16.35
C PRO A 34 -17.38 3.55 16.25
N HIS A 35 -17.42 3.01 15.04
CA HIS A 35 -17.40 1.58 14.86
C HIS A 35 -16.14 0.98 15.54
N GLY A 36 -16.33 -0.07 16.35
CA GLY A 36 -15.26 -0.64 17.20
C GLY A 36 -14.99 0.11 18.51
N GLY A 37 -15.57 1.30 18.72
CA GLY A 37 -15.42 2.11 19.92
C GLY A 37 -14.28 3.13 19.88
N MET A 38 -14.11 3.89 20.97
CA MET A 38 -13.18 5.03 21.02
C MET A 38 -11.70 4.68 20.85
N SER A 39 -11.29 3.46 21.22
CA SER A 39 -9.91 3.00 21.00
C SER A 39 -9.58 2.93 19.51
N PHE A 40 -10.52 2.52 18.67
CA PHE A 40 -10.34 2.46 17.22
C PHE A 40 -10.23 3.85 16.61
N LEU A 41 -11.07 4.80 17.03
CA LEU A 41 -10.94 6.20 16.62
C LEU A 41 -9.57 6.78 17.05
N THR A 42 -9.11 6.44 18.26
CA THR A 42 -7.81 6.88 18.76
C THR A 42 -6.67 6.34 17.89
N THR A 43 -6.70 5.04 17.56
CA THR A 43 -5.73 4.42 16.64
C THR A 43 -5.80 5.08 15.27
N PHE A 44 -7.00 5.26 14.72
CA PHE A 44 -7.21 5.93 13.43
C PHE A 44 -6.58 7.31 13.40
N ILE A 45 -6.85 8.14 14.42
CA ILE A 45 -6.27 9.49 14.52
C ILE A 45 -4.76 9.39 14.60
N GLN A 46 -4.20 8.57 15.50
CA GLN A 46 -2.75 8.44 15.66
C GLN A 46 -2.05 7.97 14.38
N THR A 47 -2.66 7.05 13.63
CA THR A 47 -2.13 6.56 12.35
C THR A 47 -2.16 7.63 11.25
N ASN A 48 -3.17 8.51 11.25
CA ASN A 48 -3.39 9.49 10.18
C ASN A 48 -2.87 10.90 10.50
N LEU A 49 -2.55 11.19 11.77
CA LEU A 49 -2.12 12.50 12.26
C LEU A 49 -0.67 12.80 11.89
N ARG A 50 -0.47 13.93 11.24
CA ARG A 50 0.84 14.44 10.79
C ARG A 50 1.15 15.74 11.50
N LYS A 51 2.02 15.70 12.50
CA LYS A 51 2.37 16.91 13.23
C LYS A 51 3.15 17.87 12.31
N PRO A 52 2.73 19.14 12.15
CA PRO A 52 3.44 20.09 11.28
C PRO A 52 4.88 20.30 11.74
N ILE A 53 5.82 20.40 10.80
CA ILE A 53 7.26 20.44 11.11
C ILE A 53 7.63 21.63 12.01
N ALA A 54 6.95 22.77 11.86
CA ALA A 54 7.19 23.95 12.68
C ALA A 54 6.68 23.82 14.14
N ALA A 55 5.76 22.88 14.39
CA ALA A 55 5.36 22.49 15.75
C ALA A 55 6.33 21.44 16.31
N GLU A 56 6.76 20.48 15.49
CA GLU A 56 7.79 19.50 15.87
C GLU A 56 9.12 20.17 16.23
N ALA A 57 9.56 21.16 15.45
CA ALA A 57 10.81 21.88 15.67
C ALA A 57 10.85 22.55 17.05
N LYS A 58 9.71 23.07 17.53
CA LYS A 58 9.57 23.66 18.86
C LYS A 58 9.37 22.61 19.97
N GLY A 59 9.20 21.33 19.62
CA GLY A 59 8.95 20.24 20.56
C GLY A 59 7.60 20.31 21.28
N VAL A 60 6.71 21.22 20.88
CA VAL A 60 5.50 21.54 21.64
C VAL A 60 4.44 20.44 21.51
N GLY A 61 3.80 20.09 22.63
CA GLY A 61 2.62 19.24 22.65
C GLY A 61 1.38 20.03 23.07
N GLY A 62 0.19 19.56 22.69
CA GLY A 62 -1.06 20.21 23.06
C GLY A 62 -2.27 19.60 22.38
N ARG A 63 -3.43 20.21 22.58
CA ARG A 63 -4.73 19.61 22.26
C ARG A 63 -5.60 20.58 21.47
N SER A 64 -5.93 20.22 20.24
CA SER A 64 -6.97 20.87 19.46
C SER A 64 -8.30 20.20 19.77
N THR A 65 -9.30 20.95 20.22
CA THR A 65 -10.64 20.39 20.49
C THR A 65 -11.57 20.76 19.34
N LEU A 66 -12.17 19.75 18.73
CA LEU A 66 -13.04 19.90 17.57
C LEU A 66 -14.47 19.50 17.95
N SER A 67 -15.46 20.06 17.26
CA SER A 67 -16.79 19.45 17.15
C SER A 67 -17.09 19.05 15.73
N GLY A 68 -18.02 18.12 15.57
CA GLY A 68 -18.57 17.73 14.27
C GLY A 68 -19.93 17.08 14.46
N ILE A 69 -20.70 16.99 13.39
CA ILE A 69 -22.02 16.37 13.40
C ILE A 69 -21.91 14.98 12.80
N VAL A 70 -22.20 13.96 13.59
CA VAL A 70 -22.41 12.61 13.07
C VAL A 70 -23.78 12.60 12.42
N GLU A 71 -23.79 12.34 11.12
CA GLU A 71 -24.99 12.21 10.31
C GLU A 71 -25.62 10.82 10.49
N THR A 72 -26.89 10.69 10.08
CA THR A 72 -27.64 9.43 10.23
C THR A 72 -27.08 8.28 9.40
N ASP A 73 -26.22 8.57 8.43
CA ASP A 73 -25.51 7.59 7.58
C ASP A 73 -24.11 7.21 8.12
N GLY A 74 -23.73 7.74 9.29
CA GLY A 74 -22.44 7.45 9.92
C GLY A 74 -21.26 8.31 9.41
N ARG A 75 -21.51 9.26 8.51
CA ARG A 75 -20.50 10.26 8.10
C ARG A 75 -20.41 11.38 9.11
N ILE A 76 -19.29 12.10 9.08
CA ILE A 76 -19.13 13.32 9.87
C ILE A 76 -19.21 14.56 8.97
N SER A 77 -19.94 15.58 9.42
CA SER A 77 -20.13 16.85 8.74
C SER A 77 -19.89 18.02 9.68
N GLU A 78 -19.94 19.25 9.14
CA GLU A 78 -19.90 20.50 9.92
C GLU A 78 -18.77 20.59 10.95
N VAL A 79 -17.62 19.99 10.64
CA VAL A 79 -16.47 19.92 11.55
C VAL A 79 -15.90 21.32 11.82
N LYS A 80 -15.84 21.71 13.09
CA LYS A 80 -15.43 23.04 13.57
C LYS A 80 -14.37 22.93 14.68
N LEU A 81 -13.52 23.94 14.78
CA LEU A 81 -12.57 24.09 15.88
C LEU A 81 -13.27 24.77 17.05
N LEU A 82 -13.26 24.13 18.23
CA LEU A 82 -13.77 24.72 19.47
C LEU A 82 -12.66 25.38 20.28
N ASN A 83 -11.54 24.66 20.47
CA ASN A 83 -10.38 25.18 21.17
C ASN A 83 -9.13 24.98 20.32
N SER A 84 -8.46 26.10 20.02
CA SER A 84 -7.21 26.17 19.28
C SER A 84 -6.04 25.75 20.15
N PHE A 85 -5.18 24.87 19.65
CA PHE A 85 -3.84 24.66 20.21
C PHE A 85 -2.82 25.50 19.46
N ARG A 86 -2.77 25.34 18.13
CA ARG A 86 -1.84 26.02 17.25
C ARG A 86 -2.40 25.97 15.82
N PRO A 87 -2.43 27.08 15.07
CA PRO A 87 -3.17 27.12 13.79
C PRO A 87 -2.79 26.07 12.74
N ASP A 88 -1.51 25.68 12.65
CA ASP A 88 -1.05 24.61 11.76
C ASP A 88 -1.45 23.21 12.26
N CYS A 89 -1.33 22.95 13.56
CA CYS A 89 -1.84 21.74 14.20
C CYS A 89 -3.37 21.64 14.08
N ASP A 90 -4.10 22.75 14.23
CA ASP A 90 -5.56 22.77 14.15
C ASP A 90 -6.05 22.42 12.74
N ARG A 91 -5.37 22.92 11.69
CA ARG A 91 -5.67 22.51 10.29
C ARG A 91 -5.50 21.01 10.08
N GLU A 92 -4.45 20.44 10.65
CA GLU A 92 -4.22 19.00 10.57
C GLU A 92 -5.28 18.22 11.37
N ALA A 93 -5.60 18.66 12.58
CA ALA A 93 -6.64 18.04 13.40
C ALA A 93 -7.99 18.03 12.67
N LEU A 94 -8.37 19.16 12.04
CA LEU A 94 -9.56 19.28 11.20
C LEU A 94 -9.52 18.30 10.02
N ARG A 95 -8.38 18.18 9.33
CA ARG A 95 -8.20 17.26 8.20
C ARG A 95 -8.43 15.82 8.63
N VAL A 96 -7.76 15.37 9.68
CA VAL A 96 -7.83 13.98 10.15
C VAL A 96 -9.23 13.65 10.65
N PHE A 97 -9.87 14.56 11.39
CA PHE A 97 -11.20 14.30 11.92
C PHE A 97 -12.25 14.18 10.81
N LYS A 98 -12.17 14.99 9.75
CA LYS A 98 -13.03 14.90 8.55
C LYS A 98 -12.88 13.59 7.76
N LEU A 99 -11.75 12.90 7.90
CA LEU A 99 -11.52 11.64 7.21
C LEU A 99 -12.26 10.46 7.87
N PHE A 100 -12.63 10.56 9.15
CA PHE A 100 -13.29 9.48 9.87
C PHE A 100 -14.81 9.51 9.67
N ASN A 101 -15.30 8.59 8.84
CA ASN A 101 -16.71 8.45 8.43
C ASN A 101 -17.25 7.05 8.76
N ALA A 102 -16.75 6.47 9.84
CA ALA A 102 -17.14 5.15 10.33
C ALA A 102 -17.80 5.27 11.71
N TRP A 103 -18.85 6.08 11.79
CA TRP A 103 -19.66 6.22 12.99
C TRP A 103 -20.90 5.34 12.92
N LYS A 104 -21.28 4.77 14.07
CA LYS A 104 -22.66 4.41 14.34
C LYS A 104 -23.41 5.70 14.69
N PRO A 105 -24.55 5.99 14.05
CA PRO A 105 -25.34 7.18 14.36
C PRO A 105 -25.95 7.08 15.75
N ALA A 106 -26.32 8.22 16.32
CA ALA A 106 -27.12 8.28 17.53
C ALA A 106 -28.58 7.86 17.24
N TYR A 107 -29.29 7.36 18.24
CA TYR A 107 -30.72 7.05 18.11
C TYR A 107 -31.56 7.83 19.10
N LYS A 108 -32.75 8.22 18.64
CA LYS A 108 -33.81 8.80 19.47
C LYS A 108 -35.16 8.26 18.99
N ASP A 109 -35.96 7.74 19.90
CA ASP A 109 -37.24 7.10 19.62
C ASP A 109 -37.12 5.99 18.54
N GLY A 110 -36.02 5.23 18.60
CA GLY A 110 -35.73 4.15 17.66
C GLY A 110 -35.32 4.59 16.25
N LYS A 111 -35.17 5.89 15.98
CA LYS A 111 -34.73 6.43 14.68
C LYS A 111 -33.31 6.97 14.76
N PRO A 112 -32.48 6.80 13.72
CA PRO A 112 -31.17 7.44 13.66
C PRO A 112 -31.35 8.95 13.58
N VAL A 113 -30.58 9.69 14.37
CA VAL A 113 -30.62 11.16 14.44
C VAL A 113 -29.21 11.75 14.32
N ARG A 114 -29.16 13.01 13.89
CA ARG A 114 -27.91 13.78 13.83
C ARG A 114 -27.46 14.14 15.24
N GLN A 115 -26.19 13.96 15.55
CA GLN A 115 -25.64 14.29 16.86
C GLN A 115 -24.33 15.06 16.77
N GLU A 116 -24.18 16.09 17.59
CA GLU A 116 -22.88 16.75 17.77
C GLU A 116 -21.96 15.92 18.67
N VAL A 117 -20.77 15.62 18.18
CA VAL A 117 -19.69 14.97 18.92
C VAL A 117 -18.54 15.94 19.13
N ILE A 118 -17.85 15.84 20.27
CA ILE A 118 -16.67 16.63 20.60
C ILE A 118 -15.46 15.71 20.67
N MET A 119 -14.42 16.03 19.91
CA MET A 119 -13.21 15.21 19.82
C MET A 119 -11.95 16.03 20.15
N PRO A 120 -11.20 15.65 21.20
CA PRO A 120 -9.86 16.18 21.42
C PRO A 120 -8.83 15.45 20.56
N VAL A 121 -8.10 16.18 19.72
CA VAL A 121 -6.94 15.68 18.98
C VAL A 121 -5.67 16.08 19.72
N LEU A 122 -4.92 15.09 20.19
CA LEU A 122 -3.70 15.29 20.96
C LEU A 122 -2.45 15.23 20.07
N PHE A 123 -1.66 16.29 20.09
CA PHE A 123 -0.30 16.34 19.55
C PHE A 123 0.69 16.06 20.68
N LYS A 124 1.42 14.96 20.59
CA LYS A 124 2.44 14.61 21.59
C LYS A 124 3.64 15.56 21.50
N PRO A 125 4.25 15.96 22.64
CA PRO A 125 5.52 16.70 22.62
C PRO A 125 6.64 15.80 22.09
N ASN A 126 7.72 16.41 21.60
CA ASN A 126 8.93 15.73 21.11
C ASN A 126 10.16 16.56 21.46
N ALA A 127 11.36 15.98 21.32
CA ALA A 127 12.59 16.74 21.43
C ALA A 127 12.64 17.83 20.34
N PRO A 128 12.87 19.10 20.68
CA PRO A 128 12.97 20.17 19.69
C PRO A 128 14.19 19.98 18.78
N PHE A 129 14.16 20.61 17.61
CA PHE A 129 15.28 20.64 16.67
C PHE A 129 15.33 21.99 15.95
N VAL A 130 16.49 22.31 15.36
CA VAL A 130 16.68 23.58 14.68
C VAL A 130 15.95 23.56 13.33
N TYR A 131 15.06 24.52 13.13
CA TYR A 131 14.31 24.70 11.88
C TYR A 131 14.38 26.16 11.45
N ILE A 132 15.09 26.41 10.35
CA ILE A 132 15.40 27.77 9.88
C ILE A 132 15.28 27.77 8.36
N ASN A 133 14.64 28.80 7.80
CA ASN A 133 14.49 29.02 6.36
C ASN A 133 13.96 27.79 5.58
N GLY A 134 12.98 27.09 6.15
CA GLY A 134 12.38 25.92 5.50
C GLY A 134 13.23 24.65 5.57
N ALA A 135 14.35 24.65 6.30
CA ALA A 135 15.20 23.48 6.45
C ALA A 135 15.25 22.99 7.90
N LYS A 136 15.20 21.68 8.08
CA LYS A 136 15.60 21.01 9.33
C LYS A 136 17.13 20.98 9.38
N VAL A 137 17.69 21.42 10.50
CA VAL A 137 19.13 21.46 10.75
C VAL A 137 19.46 20.56 11.93
N ASP A 138 20.20 19.49 11.66
CA ASP A 138 20.69 18.57 12.68
C ASP A 138 22.20 18.77 12.87
N TYR A 139 22.66 18.80 14.12
CA TYR A 139 24.08 18.91 14.46
C TYR A 139 24.57 17.60 15.06
N PHE A 140 25.82 17.23 14.78
CA PHE A 140 26.42 15.98 15.26
C PHE A 140 27.86 16.20 15.73
N GLU A 141 28.26 15.48 16.76
CA GLU A 141 29.66 15.31 17.17
C GLU A 141 30.44 14.48 16.12
N ARG A 142 31.77 14.40 16.24
CA ARG A 142 32.63 13.63 15.32
C ARG A 142 32.31 12.11 15.31
N ASN A 143 31.77 11.59 16.41
CA ASN A 143 31.30 10.21 16.57
C ASN A 143 29.85 9.99 16.05
N ASN A 144 29.28 10.96 15.33
CA ASN A 144 27.91 10.95 14.81
C ASN A 144 26.80 11.01 15.87
N LYS A 145 27.12 11.38 17.12
CA LYS A 145 26.13 11.59 18.18
C LYS A 145 25.39 12.93 17.96
N PRO A 146 24.05 12.96 18.04
CA PRO A 146 23.28 14.20 17.87
C PRO A 146 23.60 15.26 18.95
N VAL A 147 23.67 16.52 18.55
CA VAL A 147 23.86 17.70 19.40
C VAL A 147 22.59 18.55 19.33
N LEU A 148 21.88 18.68 20.46
CA LEU A 148 20.54 19.28 20.49
C LEU A 148 20.47 20.73 21.00
N GLN A 149 21.51 21.22 21.69
CA GLN A 149 21.47 22.53 22.35
C GLN A 149 22.76 23.32 22.14
N ASP A 150 23.89 22.80 22.65
CA ASP A 150 25.18 23.46 22.54
C ASP A 150 25.91 23.05 21.25
N THR A 151 25.70 23.83 20.19
CA THR A 151 26.32 23.58 18.89
C THR A 151 27.84 23.85 18.86
N SER A 152 28.45 24.31 19.95
CA SER A 152 29.92 24.48 20.02
C SER A 152 30.67 23.16 19.89
N GLN A 153 30.02 22.05 20.28
CA GLN A 153 30.55 20.69 20.16
C GLN A 153 30.23 20.03 18.81
N ALA A 154 29.48 20.73 17.94
CA ALA A 154 29.08 20.19 16.65
C ALA A 154 30.27 20.15 15.68
N PHE A 155 30.55 18.95 15.19
CA PHE A 155 31.55 18.72 14.16
C PHE A 155 30.92 18.58 12.76
N TYR A 156 29.69 18.08 12.69
CA TYR A 156 28.90 18.02 11.46
C TYR A 156 27.58 18.79 11.62
N LYS A 157 27.08 19.32 10.51
CA LYS A 157 25.76 19.94 10.39
C LYS A 157 25.06 19.44 9.14
N ARG A 158 23.90 18.82 9.28
CA ARG A 158 23.05 18.38 8.17
C ARG A 158 21.92 19.37 7.96
N VAL A 159 21.74 19.82 6.73
CA VAL A 159 20.66 20.72 6.32
C VAL A 159 19.75 19.95 5.36
N THR A 160 18.49 19.78 5.76
CA THR A 160 17.46 19.07 5.00
C THR A 160 16.34 20.05 4.66
N PRO A 161 16.25 20.54 3.41
CA PRO A 161 15.11 21.33 2.95
C PRO A 161 13.82 20.52 3.05
N VAL A 162 12.78 21.05 3.69
CA VAL A 162 11.52 20.34 3.92
C VAL A 162 10.29 21.20 3.65
N ASP A 163 9.19 20.56 3.26
CA ASP A 163 7.86 21.18 3.22
C ASP A 163 7.28 21.36 4.64
N THR A 164 6.04 21.84 4.73
CA THR A 164 5.37 22.08 6.02
C THR A 164 5.06 20.80 6.83
N ASN A 165 5.12 19.63 6.20
CA ASN A 165 4.91 18.32 6.81
C ASN A 165 6.22 17.57 7.06
N GLY A 166 7.39 18.19 6.79
CA GLY A 166 8.69 17.55 6.97
C GLY A 166 9.12 16.67 5.78
N VAL A 167 8.43 16.72 4.65
CA VAL A 167 8.81 16.01 3.42
C VAL A 167 10.03 16.69 2.83
N SER A 168 11.09 15.93 2.53
CA SER A 168 12.26 16.48 1.84
C SER A 168 11.87 17.04 0.47
N ILE A 169 12.33 18.24 0.15
CA ILE A 169 12.04 18.94 -1.11
C ILE A 169 13.31 19.38 -1.86
N GLY A 170 14.48 18.91 -1.42
CA GLY A 170 15.75 19.30 -2.00
C GLY A 170 16.91 18.47 -1.51
N ASP A 171 18.10 18.78 -2.02
CA ASP A 171 19.32 18.09 -1.63
C ASP A 171 19.56 18.21 -0.13
N ILE A 172 19.89 17.10 0.52
CA ILE A 172 20.39 17.13 1.88
C ILE A 172 21.87 17.42 1.80
N ILE A 173 22.32 18.48 2.47
CA ILE A 173 23.73 18.86 2.47
C ILE A 173 24.30 18.64 3.87
N VAL A 174 25.39 17.91 3.95
CA VAL A 174 26.16 17.70 5.18
C VAL A 174 27.41 18.56 5.12
N TYR A 175 27.57 19.40 6.13
CA TYR A 175 28.74 20.25 6.33
C TYR A 175 29.60 19.67 7.46
N GLU A 176 30.90 19.89 7.35
CA GLU A 176 31.90 19.60 8.38
C GLU A 176 32.50 20.93 8.88
N MET A 177 32.73 21.02 10.20
CA MET A 177 33.43 22.15 10.79
C MET A 177 34.92 22.09 10.45
N LYS A 178 35.44 23.16 9.86
CA LYS A 178 36.87 23.40 9.58
C LYS A 178 37.33 24.67 10.29
N ASP A 179 38.63 24.96 10.24
CA ASP A 179 39.24 26.13 10.90
C ASP A 179 38.61 27.47 10.50
N LYS A 180 38.07 27.55 9.27
CA LYS A 180 37.42 28.76 8.71
C LYS A 180 35.88 28.70 8.75
N GLY A 181 35.31 27.74 9.47
CA GLY A 181 33.86 27.53 9.59
C GLY A 181 33.36 26.30 8.83
N TRP A 182 32.06 26.28 8.53
CA TRP A 182 31.39 25.15 7.88
C TRP A 182 31.76 25.03 6.40
N ALA A 183 32.30 23.88 6.00
CA ALA A 183 32.53 23.52 4.60
C ALA A 183 31.63 22.35 4.20
N GLU A 184 31.14 22.32 2.96
CA GLU A 184 30.37 21.16 2.45
C GLU A 184 31.26 19.92 2.47
N TYR A 185 30.75 18.84 3.07
CA TYR A 185 31.42 17.56 3.19
C TYR A 185 30.88 16.58 2.15
N PHE A 186 29.56 16.38 2.11
CA PHE A 186 28.88 15.67 1.03
C PHE A 186 27.41 16.10 0.93
N ARG A 187 26.77 15.68 -0.15
CA ARG A 187 25.34 15.87 -0.39
C ARG A 187 24.64 14.57 -0.76
N LEU A 188 23.37 14.48 -0.39
CA LEU A 188 22.46 13.42 -0.83
C LEU A 188 21.48 14.06 -1.83
N PRO A 189 21.66 13.84 -3.15
CA PRO A 189 20.81 14.48 -4.15
C PRO A 189 19.35 14.09 -3.99
N PHE A 190 18.46 15.05 -4.19
CA PHE A 190 17.02 14.82 -4.27
C PHE A 190 16.65 14.31 -5.67
N THR A 191 16.09 13.11 -5.72
CA THR A 191 15.85 12.37 -6.95
C THR A 191 14.37 12.02 -7.10
N THR A 192 13.87 12.16 -8.31
CA THR A 192 12.56 11.62 -8.72
C THR A 192 12.76 10.46 -9.69
N ARG A 193 12.18 9.29 -9.40
CA ARG A 193 12.18 8.13 -10.31
C ARG A 193 10.76 7.78 -10.72
N LYS A 194 10.48 7.87 -12.02
CA LYS A 194 9.22 7.45 -12.62
C LYS A 194 9.18 5.92 -12.80
N TYR A 195 8.09 5.29 -12.42
CA TYR A 195 7.85 3.85 -12.67
C TYR A 195 6.36 3.56 -12.89
N TYR A 196 6.03 2.39 -13.43
CA TYR A 196 4.64 1.94 -13.61
C TYR A 196 4.35 0.80 -12.65
N ASN A 197 3.22 0.89 -11.94
CA ASN A 197 2.75 -0.23 -11.14
C ASN A 197 2.06 -1.26 -12.03
N TYR A 198 2.34 -2.54 -11.84
CA TYR A 198 1.68 -3.62 -12.59
C TYR A 198 0.16 -3.59 -12.42
N ASP A 199 -0.33 -3.24 -11.23
CA ASP A 199 -1.76 -3.15 -10.93
C ASP A 199 -2.42 -1.88 -11.48
N MET A 200 -1.62 -0.85 -11.83
CA MET A 200 -2.09 0.43 -12.39
C MET A 200 -1.20 0.86 -13.57
N PRO A 201 -1.14 0.09 -14.66
CA PRO A 201 -0.17 0.30 -15.73
C PRO A 201 -0.43 1.60 -16.51
N ALA A 202 -1.65 2.15 -16.44
CA ALA A 202 -2.05 3.35 -17.17
C ALA A 202 -1.61 4.66 -16.52
N ARG A 203 -1.18 4.67 -15.25
CA ARG A 203 -0.78 5.90 -14.55
C ARG A 203 0.62 5.75 -13.96
N PRO A 204 1.57 6.62 -14.34
CA PRO A 204 2.90 6.56 -13.77
C PRO A 204 2.90 6.99 -12.30
N LEU A 205 3.76 6.35 -11.52
CA LEU A 205 4.07 6.73 -10.15
C LEU A 205 5.47 7.35 -10.10
N HIS A 206 5.68 8.22 -9.12
CA HIS A 206 6.94 8.94 -8.93
C HIS A 206 7.47 8.68 -7.52
N SER A 207 8.57 7.94 -7.41
CA SER A 207 9.31 7.85 -6.15
C SER A 207 10.17 9.09 -5.98
N VAL A 208 9.99 9.82 -4.88
CA VAL A 208 10.72 11.05 -4.55
C VAL A 208 11.40 10.92 -3.20
N GLY A 209 12.66 11.35 -3.12
CA GLY A 209 13.47 11.27 -1.90
C GLY A 209 14.94 11.56 -2.17
N ASN A 210 15.80 11.37 -1.17
CA ASN A 210 17.23 11.58 -1.33
C ASN A 210 17.98 10.26 -1.56
N GLN A 211 19.13 10.32 -2.22
CA GLN A 211 19.97 9.15 -2.49
C GLN A 211 21.36 9.29 -1.92
N ASN A 212 21.96 8.20 -1.48
CA ASN A 212 23.35 8.16 -1.05
C ASN A 212 24.32 8.06 -2.25
N TYR A 213 25.62 8.01 -1.98
CA TYR A 213 26.67 7.97 -3.01
C TYR A 213 26.61 6.72 -3.91
N LYS A 214 25.92 5.65 -3.49
CA LYS A 214 25.65 4.45 -4.30
C LYS A 214 24.39 4.56 -5.14
N GLN A 215 23.72 5.73 -5.13
CA GLN A 215 22.42 5.97 -5.76
C GLN A 215 21.28 5.13 -5.15
N ASP A 216 21.49 4.63 -3.94
CA ASP A 216 20.47 3.95 -3.15
C ASP A 216 19.64 4.98 -2.37
N TRP A 217 18.36 4.68 -2.14
CA TRP A 217 17.49 5.55 -1.35
C TRP A 217 17.96 5.67 0.10
N GLU A 218 17.84 6.88 0.66
CA GLU A 218 18.24 7.21 2.03
C GLU A 218 17.20 8.13 2.67
N GLY A 219 16.78 7.81 3.90
CA GLY A 219 15.76 8.55 4.63
C GLY A 219 14.34 8.28 4.13
N VAL A 220 13.46 9.27 4.24
CA VAL A 220 12.05 9.13 3.85
C VAL A 220 11.92 9.19 2.33
N VAL A 221 11.23 8.20 1.76
CA VAL A 221 10.86 8.15 0.35
C VAL A 221 9.34 8.14 0.24
N TYR A 222 8.81 9.03 -0.59
CA TYR A 222 7.40 9.07 -0.93
C TYR A 222 7.18 8.53 -2.33
N VAL A 223 6.03 7.90 -2.55
CA VAL A 223 5.51 7.64 -3.89
C VAL A 223 4.33 8.55 -4.12
N LEU A 224 4.40 9.30 -5.22
CA LEU A 224 3.35 10.19 -5.66
C LEU A 224 2.65 9.61 -6.89
N ASP A 225 1.35 9.83 -7.02
CA ASP A 225 0.67 9.66 -8.29
C ASP A 225 0.99 10.82 -9.27
N ASP A 226 0.38 10.79 -10.45
CA ASP A 226 0.53 11.80 -11.49
C ASP A 226 -0.06 13.17 -11.10
N THR A 227 -0.89 13.24 -10.07
CA THR A 227 -1.42 14.49 -9.49
C THR A 227 -0.54 15.05 -8.37
N GLY A 228 0.54 14.35 -8.00
CA GLY A 228 1.43 14.71 -6.89
C GLY A 228 0.94 14.24 -5.52
N LYS A 229 -0.10 13.39 -5.47
CA LYS A 229 -0.67 12.91 -4.22
C LYS A 229 0.11 11.71 -3.69
N ILE A 230 0.38 11.72 -2.39
CA ILE A 230 1.08 10.61 -1.73
C ILE A 230 0.20 9.34 -1.77
N THR A 231 0.78 8.27 -2.31
CA THR A 231 0.20 6.92 -2.34
C THR A 231 0.96 5.94 -1.45
N ARG A 232 2.25 6.19 -1.20
CA ARG A 232 3.09 5.39 -0.32
C ARG A 232 4.16 6.23 0.37
N GLN A 233 4.54 5.82 1.58
CA GLN A 233 5.65 6.40 2.34
C GLN A 233 6.44 5.27 3.00
N SER A 234 7.76 5.29 2.84
CA SER A 234 8.68 4.29 3.41
C SER A 234 9.96 4.98 3.88
N TYR A 235 10.68 4.37 4.83
CA TYR A 235 11.98 4.85 5.28
C TYR A 235 13.10 3.91 4.83
N TYR A 236 14.22 4.45 4.39
CA TYR A 236 15.38 3.70 3.93
C TYR A 236 16.64 4.07 4.71
N GLU A 237 17.47 3.08 4.99
CA GLU A 237 18.81 3.26 5.53
C GLU A 237 19.77 2.38 4.74
N ASN A 238 20.82 2.96 4.16
CA ASN A 238 21.77 2.24 3.30
C ASN A 238 21.08 1.44 2.17
N GLY A 239 20.06 2.04 1.54
CA GLY A 239 19.29 1.40 0.47
C GLY A 239 18.30 0.32 0.90
N LYS A 240 18.24 -0.03 2.19
CA LYS A 240 17.31 -1.02 2.73
C LYS A 240 16.11 -0.33 3.35
N ARG A 241 14.90 -0.76 2.98
CA ARG A 241 13.67 -0.31 3.64
C ARG A 241 13.67 -0.80 5.09
N ILE A 242 13.52 0.13 6.04
CA ILE A 242 13.39 -0.15 7.47
C ILE A 242 12.12 0.49 8.03
N GLY A 243 11.71 0.04 9.22
CA GLY A 243 10.51 0.55 9.88
C GLY A 243 9.22 0.17 9.16
N SER A 244 8.19 1.00 9.34
CA SER A 244 6.87 0.77 8.75
C SER A 244 6.73 1.44 7.38
N GLU A 245 6.01 0.77 6.47
CA GLU A 245 5.53 1.35 5.22
C GLU A 245 4.06 1.74 5.38
N LEU A 246 3.72 2.94 4.90
CA LEU A 246 2.34 3.43 4.87
C LEU A 246 1.87 3.46 3.41
N LYS A 247 0.68 2.95 3.14
CA LYS A 247 -0.02 3.14 1.85
C LYS A 247 -1.28 3.96 2.07
N TYR A 248 -1.68 4.73 1.08
CA TYR A 248 -2.76 5.71 1.21
C TYR A 248 -3.88 5.46 0.19
N HIS A 249 -5.12 5.66 0.64
CA HIS A 249 -6.29 5.76 -0.22
C HIS A 249 -6.27 7.04 -1.04
N LEU A 250 -7.07 7.09 -2.11
CA LEU A 250 -7.25 8.28 -2.95
C LEU A 250 -7.85 9.48 -2.22
N ASN A 251 -8.44 9.33 -1.03
CA ASN A 251 -8.86 10.46 -0.20
C ASN A 251 -7.76 10.96 0.78
N GLY A 252 -6.60 10.29 0.83
CA GLY A 252 -5.45 10.68 1.67
C GLY A 252 -5.42 10.02 3.05
N LEU A 253 -6.38 9.14 3.34
CA LEU A 253 -6.42 8.28 4.51
C LEU A 253 -5.39 7.14 4.38
N VAL A 254 -4.73 6.74 5.46
CA VAL A 254 -3.83 5.58 5.49
C VAL A 254 -4.63 4.29 5.26
N ALA A 255 -4.45 3.68 4.09
CA ALA A 255 -5.08 2.44 3.71
C ALA A 255 -4.44 1.21 4.38
N GLU A 256 -3.13 1.26 4.59
CA GLU A 256 -2.35 0.15 5.12
C GLU A 256 -1.13 0.65 5.89
N VAL A 257 -0.84 -0.02 7.00
CA VAL A 257 0.45 0.05 7.69
C VAL A 257 1.06 -1.36 7.66
N ASP A 258 2.22 -1.48 7.02
CA ASP A 258 3.06 -2.69 7.00
C ASP A 258 4.27 -2.47 7.93
N THR A 259 4.27 -3.12 9.09
CA THR A 259 5.40 -3.09 10.02
C THR A 259 6.18 -4.38 9.93
N LYS A 260 7.40 -4.28 9.39
CA LYS A 260 8.32 -5.42 9.29
C LYS A 260 9.12 -5.60 10.60
N GLN A 261 9.09 -6.80 11.14
CA GLN A 261 9.90 -7.24 12.28
C GLN A 261 10.52 -8.60 11.94
N ASP A 262 11.86 -8.64 11.84
CA ASP A 262 12.62 -9.81 11.36
C ASP A 262 12.13 -10.32 9.99
N ASN A 263 11.74 -11.58 9.91
CA ASN A 263 11.13 -12.21 8.73
C ASN A 263 9.59 -12.24 8.80
N LYS A 264 8.95 -11.37 9.59
CA LYS A 264 7.49 -11.26 9.67
C LYS A 264 7.05 -9.82 9.45
N SER A 265 5.84 -9.67 8.92
CA SER A 265 5.22 -8.38 8.67
C SER A 265 3.84 -8.37 9.32
N THR A 266 3.59 -7.38 10.18
CA THR A 266 2.24 -7.13 10.70
C THR A 266 1.59 -6.07 9.84
N ILE A 267 0.45 -6.41 9.24
CA ILE A 267 -0.26 -5.55 8.30
C ILE A 267 -1.62 -5.22 8.89
N THR A 268 -1.87 -3.92 9.08
CA THR A 268 -3.19 -3.40 9.42
C THR A 268 -3.74 -2.62 8.23
N THR A 269 -5.00 -2.84 7.85
CA THR A 269 -5.66 -2.10 6.77
C THR A 269 -6.94 -1.41 7.22
N TRP A 270 -7.32 -0.36 6.51
CA TRP A 270 -8.56 0.40 6.72
C TRP A 270 -9.35 0.53 5.42
N TYR A 271 -10.67 0.60 5.54
CA TYR A 271 -11.56 1.02 4.48
C TYR A 271 -11.42 2.54 4.22
N PRO A 272 -11.84 3.04 3.04
CA PRO A 272 -11.78 4.47 2.72
C PRO A 272 -12.58 5.38 3.66
N ASN A 273 -13.55 4.85 4.42
CA ASN A 273 -14.31 5.59 5.43
C ASN A 273 -13.60 5.67 6.80
N GLY A 274 -12.44 5.04 6.97
CA GLY A 274 -11.69 4.99 8.23
C GLY A 274 -12.04 3.83 9.15
N GLN A 275 -12.98 2.97 8.77
CA GLN A 275 -13.23 1.70 9.47
C GLN A 275 -12.02 0.79 9.32
N ILE A 276 -11.52 0.21 10.41
CA ILE A 276 -10.50 -0.84 10.32
C ILE A 276 -11.06 -2.01 9.50
N ASN A 277 -10.24 -2.60 8.64
CA ASN A 277 -10.63 -3.72 7.78
C ASN A 277 -10.05 -5.01 8.33
N GLN A 278 -8.72 -5.14 8.41
CA GLN A 278 -8.10 -6.37 8.94
C GLN A 278 -6.76 -6.13 9.62
N MET A 279 -6.39 -7.07 10.47
CA MET A 279 -5.05 -7.20 11.06
C MET A 279 -4.52 -8.60 10.76
N LYS A 280 -3.39 -8.68 10.06
CA LYS A 280 -2.78 -9.94 9.65
C LYS A 280 -1.28 -9.97 9.85
N VAL A 281 -0.75 -11.18 10.00
CA VAL A 281 0.68 -11.47 10.04
C VAL A 281 1.06 -12.23 8.79
N VAL A 282 2.07 -11.75 8.09
CA VAL A 282 2.61 -12.36 6.89
C VAL A 282 4.07 -12.73 7.14
N ASN A 283 4.43 -13.98 6.91
CA ASN A 283 5.83 -14.40 6.95
C ASN A 283 6.53 -13.95 5.65
N GLY A 284 7.76 -13.48 5.78
CA GLY A 284 8.58 -13.07 4.65
C GLY A 284 8.89 -14.25 3.75
N VAL A 285 8.79 -14.02 2.44
CA VAL A 285 9.05 -15.02 1.41
C VAL A 285 10.52 -15.42 1.47
N GLN A 286 10.80 -16.69 1.78
CA GLN A 286 12.10 -17.28 1.45
C GLN A 286 12.07 -17.65 -0.03
N ALA A 287 13.09 -17.20 -0.79
CA ALA A 287 13.21 -17.56 -2.19
C ALA A 287 13.13 -19.09 -2.35
N PHE A 288 12.26 -19.55 -3.24
CA PHE A 288 12.04 -20.98 -3.57
C PHE A 288 11.35 -21.84 -2.50
N ALA A 289 10.85 -21.28 -1.39
CA ALA A 289 10.04 -22.01 -0.42
C ALA A 289 8.53 -21.81 -0.67
N GLN A 290 7.72 -22.82 -0.29
CA GLN A 290 6.28 -22.66 -0.16
C GLN A 290 6.03 -21.52 0.84
N THR A 291 5.35 -20.46 0.41
CA THR A 291 5.06 -19.33 1.30
C THR A 291 4.20 -19.83 2.45
N ASP A 292 4.68 -19.67 3.68
CA ASP A 292 3.87 -19.89 4.86
C ASP A 292 2.56 -19.10 4.70
N PRO A 293 1.40 -19.73 4.97
CA PRO A 293 0.13 -19.06 4.79
C PRO A 293 0.01 -17.86 5.73
N GLU A 294 -0.58 -16.77 5.22
CA GLU A 294 -0.87 -15.59 6.04
C GLU A 294 -1.83 -15.94 7.18
N GLN A 295 -1.65 -15.26 8.32
CA GLN A 295 -2.52 -15.38 9.49
C GLN A 295 -3.37 -14.12 9.64
N VAL A 296 -4.70 -14.25 9.55
CA VAL A 296 -5.64 -13.16 9.80
C VAL A 296 -6.15 -13.24 11.23
N MET A 297 -5.68 -12.36 12.10
CA MET A 297 -6.07 -12.35 13.52
C MET A 297 -7.39 -11.63 13.76
N SER A 298 -7.69 -10.62 12.94
CA SER A 298 -8.97 -9.91 13.03
C SER A 298 -9.40 -9.36 11.68
N LEU A 299 -10.71 -9.42 11.43
CA LEU A 299 -11.36 -8.93 10.22
C LEU A 299 -12.70 -8.30 10.61
N TRP A 300 -12.97 -7.13 10.05
CA TRP A 300 -14.22 -6.39 10.19
C TRP A 300 -14.80 -6.13 8.80
N ASP A 301 -16.13 -6.10 8.69
CA ASP A 301 -16.76 -5.55 7.50
C ASP A 301 -16.76 -4.00 7.52
N SER A 302 -17.24 -3.38 6.44
CA SER A 302 -17.29 -1.92 6.31
C SER A 302 -18.25 -1.24 7.29
N THR A 303 -19.14 -2.00 7.93
CA THR A 303 -20.05 -1.55 9.01
C THR A 303 -19.42 -1.75 10.40
N GLY A 304 -18.16 -2.16 10.45
CA GLY A 304 -17.42 -2.39 11.70
C GLY A 304 -17.88 -3.58 12.51
N ARG A 305 -18.70 -4.48 11.94
CA ARG A 305 -18.97 -5.76 12.57
C ARG A 305 -17.73 -6.63 12.44
N GLN A 306 -17.20 -7.06 13.58
CA GLN A 306 -16.07 -7.99 13.60
C GLN A 306 -16.55 -9.39 13.18
N ILE A 307 -16.02 -9.91 12.08
CA ILE A 307 -16.39 -11.21 11.50
C ILE A 307 -15.32 -12.29 11.72
N VAL A 308 -14.07 -11.88 11.98
CA VAL A 308 -13.01 -12.74 12.53
C VAL A 308 -12.45 -12.07 13.77
N LYS A 309 -12.41 -12.82 14.88
CA LYS A 309 -11.87 -12.38 16.17
C LYS A 309 -10.89 -13.44 16.67
N ASP A 310 -9.71 -13.01 17.09
CA ASP A 310 -8.64 -13.88 17.60
C ASP A 310 -8.35 -15.07 16.66
N GLY A 311 -8.37 -14.81 15.36
CA GLY A 311 -8.11 -15.80 14.31
C GLY A 311 -9.24 -16.80 14.05
N LYS A 312 -10.44 -16.58 14.61
CA LYS A 312 -11.61 -17.44 14.42
C LYS A 312 -12.80 -16.67 13.87
N GLY A 313 -13.45 -17.21 12.83
CA GLY A 313 -14.66 -16.60 12.28
C GLY A 313 -14.99 -17.04 10.85
N GLN A 314 -16.06 -16.48 10.31
CA GLN A 314 -16.46 -16.67 8.91
C GLN A 314 -16.17 -15.39 8.15
N ALA A 315 -15.29 -15.47 7.16
CA ALA A 315 -14.88 -14.33 6.36
C ALA A 315 -15.60 -14.33 5.02
N ILE A 316 -15.91 -13.12 4.55
CA ILE A 316 -16.38 -12.86 3.18
C ILE A 316 -15.57 -11.68 2.67
N TYR A 317 -14.75 -11.92 1.65
CA TYR A 317 -14.01 -10.92 0.91
C TYR A 317 -14.74 -10.57 -0.37
N GLN A 318 -14.75 -9.29 -0.69
CA GLN A 318 -15.39 -8.74 -1.87
C GLN A 318 -14.45 -7.75 -2.54
N LYS A 319 -14.25 -7.93 -3.84
CA LYS A 319 -13.43 -7.01 -4.66
C LYS A 319 -13.99 -6.91 -6.07
N LEU A 320 -13.89 -5.72 -6.64
CA LEU A 320 -14.25 -5.50 -8.04
C LEU A 320 -13.09 -6.01 -8.91
N GLU A 321 -13.38 -6.92 -9.83
CA GLU A 321 -12.40 -7.56 -10.71
C GLU A 321 -12.93 -7.57 -12.14
N LYS A 322 -12.04 -7.76 -13.13
CA LYS A 322 -12.48 -7.98 -14.52
C LYS A 322 -13.20 -9.31 -14.64
N SER A 323 -14.34 -9.35 -15.33
CA SER A 323 -15.06 -10.59 -15.57
C SER A 323 -14.16 -11.63 -16.23
N TYR A 324 -14.26 -12.88 -15.79
CA TYR A 324 -13.48 -13.98 -16.35
C TYR A 324 -13.85 -14.24 -17.82
N SER A 325 -15.14 -14.11 -18.15
CA SER A 325 -15.66 -14.33 -19.49
C SER A 325 -15.57 -13.11 -20.40
N ASP A 326 -15.48 -11.90 -19.83
CA ASP A 326 -15.45 -10.65 -20.58
C ASP A 326 -14.59 -9.60 -19.89
N SER A 327 -13.30 -9.57 -20.25
CA SER A 327 -12.32 -8.67 -19.65
C SER A 327 -12.61 -7.17 -19.85
N THR A 328 -13.59 -6.80 -20.67
CA THR A 328 -14.03 -5.40 -20.86
C THR A 328 -14.95 -4.92 -19.74
N ARG A 329 -15.56 -5.84 -19.00
CA ARG A 329 -16.48 -5.55 -17.89
C ARG A 329 -15.84 -5.89 -16.54
N HIS A 330 -16.30 -5.21 -15.51
CA HIS A 330 -15.98 -5.56 -14.13
C HIS A 330 -17.18 -6.22 -13.46
N THR A 331 -16.90 -7.12 -12.53
CA THR A 331 -17.90 -7.80 -11.70
C THR A 331 -17.33 -8.04 -10.30
N LEU A 332 -18.20 -8.35 -9.36
CA LEU A 332 -17.79 -8.58 -7.98
C LEU A 332 -17.23 -10.00 -7.84
N PHE A 333 -15.96 -10.12 -7.48
CA PHE A 333 -15.41 -11.36 -6.98
C PHE A 333 -15.68 -11.48 -5.49
N ILE A 334 -16.25 -12.61 -5.09
CA ILE A 334 -16.64 -12.92 -3.72
C ILE A 334 -15.88 -14.18 -3.31
N GLU A 335 -15.05 -14.10 -2.27
CA GLU A 335 -14.41 -15.25 -1.63
C GLU A 335 -14.90 -15.40 -0.21
N GLN A 336 -15.17 -16.62 0.25
CA GLN A 336 -15.64 -16.87 1.61
C GLN A 336 -15.16 -18.20 2.16
N GLY A 337 -15.03 -18.25 3.49
CA GLY A 337 -14.72 -19.47 4.23
C GLY A 337 -14.37 -19.18 5.69
N ALA A 338 -14.00 -20.23 6.40
CA ALA A 338 -13.71 -20.15 7.83
C ALA A 338 -12.24 -19.85 8.11
N TYR A 339 -12.00 -19.09 9.17
CA TYR A 339 -10.70 -18.96 9.81
C TYR A 339 -10.67 -19.75 11.12
N GLU A 340 -9.55 -20.44 11.37
CA GLU A 340 -9.22 -21.07 12.63
C GLU A 340 -7.72 -20.85 12.96
N ASN A 341 -7.42 -20.37 14.17
CA ASN A 341 -6.08 -19.97 14.60
C ASN A 341 -5.38 -19.02 13.60
N GLY A 342 -6.16 -18.16 12.95
CA GLY A 342 -5.70 -17.19 11.96
C GLY A 342 -5.55 -17.74 10.55
N TYR A 343 -5.67 -19.05 10.34
CA TYR A 343 -5.50 -19.66 9.03
C TYR A 343 -6.84 -19.96 8.36
N LYS A 344 -6.88 -19.86 7.02
CA LYS A 344 -8.01 -20.35 6.24
C LYS A 344 -8.17 -21.86 6.48
N GLN A 345 -9.35 -22.29 6.94
CA GLN A 345 -9.67 -23.66 7.32
C GLN A 345 -10.95 -24.15 6.63
N GLY A 346 -11.00 -25.44 6.32
CA GLY A 346 -12.18 -26.10 5.78
C GLY A 346 -12.44 -25.72 4.32
N ILE A 347 -13.72 -25.63 3.94
CA ILE A 347 -14.09 -25.31 2.56
C ILE A 347 -14.06 -23.80 2.35
N TRP A 348 -13.29 -23.38 1.36
CA TRP A 348 -13.24 -22.02 0.85
C TRP A 348 -13.78 -21.98 -0.56
N THR A 349 -14.62 -21.00 -0.85
CA THR A 349 -15.22 -20.81 -2.17
C THR A 349 -14.90 -19.42 -2.69
N GLY A 350 -14.67 -19.30 -3.99
CA GLY A 350 -14.58 -18.02 -4.65
C GLY A 350 -15.41 -18.03 -5.93
N ARG A 351 -16.12 -16.94 -6.19
CA ARG A 351 -16.99 -16.81 -7.36
C ARG A 351 -17.04 -15.39 -7.89
N TYR A 352 -17.21 -15.27 -9.18
CA TYR A 352 -17.59 -14.01 -9.81
C TYR A 352 -19.12 -13.90 -9.80
N ALA A 353 -19.65 -12.74 -9.46
CA ALA A 353 -21.10 -12.51 -9.33
C ALA A 353 -21.86 -12.68 -10.65
N ASP A 354 -21.18 -12.55 -11.78
CA ASP A 354 -21.74 -12.82 -13.11
C ASP A 354 -21.73 -14.31 -13.50
N GLY A 355 -21.26 -15.20 -12.61
CA GLY A 355 -21.17 -16.63 -12.84
C GLY A 355 -20.04 -17.06 -13.78
N SER A 356 -19.18 -16.13 -14.21
CA SER A 356 -18.12 -16.42 -15.18
C SER A 356 -17.06 -17.39 -14.65
N TYR A 357 -16.91 -17.49 -13.33
CA TYR A 357 -15.94 -18.36 -12.69
C TYR A 357 -16.34 -18.75 -11.26
N PHE A 358 -16.01 -19.98 -10.85
CA PHE A 358 -16.20 -20.49 -9.51
C PHE A 358 -15.07 -21.47 -9.13
N TYR A 359 -14.65 -21.45 -7.87
CA TYR A 359 -13.86 -22.53 -7.26
C TYR A 359 -14.35 -22.89 -5.86
N GLU A 360 -13.99 -24.11 -5.44
CA GLU A 360 -14.14 -24.64 -4.10
C GLU A 360 -12.86 -25.40 -3.73
N GLU A 361 -12.23 -25.04 -2.63
CA GLU A 361 -10.98 -25.61 -2.13
C GLU A 361 -11.13 -26.07 -0.70
N ARG A 362 -10.52 -27.21 -0.37
CA ARG A 362 -10.33 -27.63 1.02
C ARG A 362 -8.99 -27.13 1.52
N LEU A 363 -9.02 -26.29 2.54
CA LEU A 363 -7.84 -25.73 3.20
C LEU A 363 -7.64 -26.35 4.58
N ASP A 364 -6.40 -26.69 4.90
CA ASP A 364 -5.97 -27.04 6.24
C ASP A 364 -4.78 -26.17 6.62
N LYS A 365 -4.95 -25.37 7.68
CA LYS A 365 -3.99 -24.35 8.12
C LYS A 365 -3.50 -23.46 6.97
N GLY A 366 -4.41 -23.06 6.07
CA GLY A 366 -4.12 -22.22 4.91
C GLY A 366 -3.53 -22.94 3.69
N ILE A 367 -3.20 -24.24 3.81
CA ILE A 367 -2.62 -25.04 2.73
C ILE A 367 -3.74 -25.76 1.97
N CYS A 368 -3.73 -25.61 0.63
CA CYS A 368 -4.67 -26.29 -0.27
C CYS A 368 -4.42 -27.79 -0.28
N GLN A 369 -5.43 -28.56 0.14
CA GLN A 369 -5.47 -30.02 0.08
C GLN A 369 -6.09 -30.54 -1.23
N GLY A 370 -6.65 -29.62 -2.02
CA GLY A 370 -7.28 -29.90 -3.30
C GLY A 370 -8.56 -29.10 -3.47
N GLY A 371 -9.06 -29.07 -4.71
CA GLY A 371 -10.23 -28.30 -5.05
C GLY A 371 -10.78 -28.63 -6.42
N LYS A 372 -11.82 -27.88 -6.77
CA LYS A 372 -12.44 -27.89 -8.08
C LYS A 372 -12.69 -26.46 -8.52
N ALA A 373 -12.49 -26.19 -9.81
CA ALA A 373 -12.81 -24.91 -10.43
C ALA A 373 -13.62 -25.14 -11.70
N ARG A 374 -14.44 -24.16 -12.07
CA ARG A 374 -15.21 -24.17 -13.31
C ARG A 374 -15.34 -22.76 -13.86
N THR A 375 -15.30 -22.66 -15.17
CA THR A 375 -15.61 -21.45 -15.94
C THR A 375 -17.02 -21.55 -16.50
N SER A 376 -17.61 -20.41 -16.88
CA SER A 376 -18.90 -20.42 -17.57
C SER A 376 -18.81 -21.19 -18.89
N GLY A 377 -19.62 -22.25 -19.04
CA GLY A 377 -19.64 -23.10 -20.24
C GLY A 377 -18.50 -24.13 -20.33
N GLY A 378 -17.62 -24.22 -19.32
CA GLY A 378 -16.53 -25.19 -19.27
C GLY A 378 -16.78 -26.36 -18.31
N ASP A 379 -15.97 -27.41 -18.45
CA ASP A 379 -15.98 -28.55 -17.54
C ASP A 379 -15.43 -28.18 -16.15
N THR A 380 -15.81 -28.98 -15.15
CA THR A 380 -15.24 -28.85 -13.81
C THR A 380 -13.86 -29.49 -13.75
N LEU A 381 -12.83 -28.66 -13.56
CA LEU A 381 -11.45 -29.09 -13.38
C LEU A 381 -11.20 -29.41 -11.91
N ARG A 382 -10.58 -30.56 -11.63
CA ARG A 382 -10.16 -30.97 -10.28
C ARG A 382 -8.65 -30.93 -10.17
N TYR A 383 -8.15 -30.49 -9.02
CA TYR A 383 -6.71 -30.33 -8.78
C TYR A 383 -6.36 -30.61 -7.33
N THR A 384 -5.15 -31.06 -7.09
CA THR A 384 -4.56 -31.25 -5.75
C THR A 384 -3.60 -30.12 -5.39
N ILE A 385 -2.97 -29.51 -6.39
CA ILE A 385 -2.05 -28.38 -6.25
C ILE A 385 -2.72 -27.12 -6.82
N ARG A 386 -2.80 -26.06 -6.02
CA ARG A 386 -3.46 -24.80 -6.43
C ARG A 386 -2.72 -24.10 -7.56
N GLU A 387 -1.40 -24.00 -7.45
CA GLU A 387 -0.54 -23.28 -8.40
C GLU A 387 0.69 -24.12 -8.72
N GLN A 388 0.98 -24.29 -10.00
CA GLN A 388 2.14 -25.02 -10.50
C GLN A 388 2.91 -24.11 -11.46
N GLN A 389 4.20 -23.90 -11.18
CA GLN A 389 5.08 -23.13 -12.05
C GLN A 389 5.33 -23.86 -13.37
N PRO A 390 5.59 -23.14 -14.48
CA PRO A 390 6.10 -23.74 -15.69
C PRO A 390 7.40 -24.51 -15.43
N GLU A 391 7.57 -25.62 -16.13
CA GLU A 391 8.70 -26.52 -15.93
C GLU A 391 9.43 -26.77 -17.25
N PHE A 392 10.74 -26.54 -17.27
CA PHE A 392 11.59 -26.95 -18.40
C PHE A 392 11.82 -28.47 -18.37
N PRO A 393 11.97 -29.15 -19.52
CA PRO A 393 12.24 -30.59 -19.55
C PRO A 393 13.50 -30.94 -18.74
N GLY A 394 13.38 -31.86 -17.80
CA GLY A 394 14.47 -32.22 -16.87
C GLY A 394 14.67 -31.22 -15.72
N GLY A 395 13.71 -30.31 -15.49
CA GLY A 395 13.75 -29.32 -14.42
C GLY A 395 14.92 -28.35 -14.55
N MET A 396 15.40 -27.84 -13.40
CA MET A 396 16.53 -26.91 -13.37
C MET A 396 17.84 -27.52 -13.89
N SER A 397 18.02 -28.84 -13.72
CA SER A 397 19.20 -29.54 -14.25
C SER A 397 19.18 -29.60 -15.77
N GLY A 398 18.04 -29.98 -16.36
CA GLY A 398 17.86 -29.98 -17.82
C GLY A 398 18.00 -28.58 -18.43
N LEU A 399 17.48 -27.56 -17.74
CA LEU A 399 17.69 -26.16 -18.14
C LEU A 399 19.17 -25.79 -18.13
N GLY A 400 19.91 -26.12 -17.06
CA GLY A 400 21.34 -25.87 -16.96
C GLY A 400 22.15 -26.55 -18.07
N GLN A 401 21.84 -27.81 -18.38
CA GLN A 401 22.48 -28.55 -19.47
C GLN A 401 22.16 -27.96 -20.85
N PHE A 402 20.91 -27.53 -21.06
CA PHE A 402 20.51 -26.88 -22.29
C PHE A 402 21.28 -25.58 -22.49
N LEU A 403 21.40 -24.76 -21.43
CA LEU A 403 22.15 -23.52 -21.45
C LEU A 403 23.63 -23.79 -21.72
N SER A 404 24.29 -24.69 -20.99
CA SER A 404 25.72 -24.98 -21.21
C SER A 404 26.02 -25.46 -22.63
N SER A 405 25.11 -26.22 -23.25
CA SER A 405 25.29 -26.76 -24.60
C SER A 405 24.97 -25.75 -25.70
N ASN A 406 24.16 -24.71 -25.42
CA ASN A 406 23.67 -23.77 -26.43
C ASN A 406 24.20 -22.35 -26.27
N LEU A 407 24.71 -21.98 -25.09
CA LEU A 407 25.26 -20.67 -24.79
C LEU A 407 26.63 -20.51 -25.42
N ARG A 408 26.82 -19.41 -26.13
CA ARG A 408 28.05 -19.09 -26.85
C ARG A 408 28.57 -17.75 -26.39
N TYR A 409 29.77 -17.72 -25.84
CA TYR A 409 30.37 -16.46 -25.42
C TYR A 409 30.68 -15.56 -26.64
N PRO A 410 30.12 -14.33 -26.74
CA PRO A 410 30.40 -13.44 -27.86
C PRO A 410 31.88 -13.03 -27.92
N PRO A 411 32.58 -13.16 -29.07
CA PRO A 411 34.01 -12.86 -29.16
C PRO A 411 34.39 -11.42 -28.79
N LYS A 412 33.51 -10.44 -29.03
CA LYS A 412 33.73 -9.04 -28.66
C LYS A 412 33.72 -8.84 -27.14
N ALA A 413 32.74 -9.41 -26.46
CA ALA A 413 32.66 -9.39 -25.00
C ALA A 413 33.85 -10.13 -24.38
N GLN A 414 34.26 -11.26 -24.97
CA GLN A 414 35.43 -12.02 -24.53
C GLN A 414 36.72 -11.21 -24.64
N LYS A 415 36.98 -10.56 -25.79
CA LYS A 415 38.16 -9.70 -25.98
C LYS A 415 38.18 -8.48 -25.05
N ALA A 416 37.02 -8.02 -24.63
CA ALA A 416 36.86 -6.88 -23.72
C ALA A 416 36.82 -7.30 -22.23
N ASN A 417 37.03 -8.58 -21.92
CA ASN A 417 36.95 -9.15 -20.56
C ASN A 417 35.63 -8.81 -19.83
N VAL A 418 34.52 -8.80 -20.57
CA VAL A 418 33.21 -8.39 -20.05
C VAL A 418 32.46 -9.58 -19.50
N GLU A 419 32.42 -9.72 -18.17
CA GLU A 419 31.69 -10.77 -17.47
C GLU A 419 30.45 -10.24 -16.74
N GLY A 420 29.53 -11.14 -16.39
CA GLY A 420 28.43 -10.79 -15.51
C GLY A 420 27.18 -11.64 -15.69
N GLN A 421 26.14 -11.27 -14.96
CA GLN A 421 24.84 -11.92 -15.02
C GLN A 421 23.84 -11.05 -15.78
N VAL A 422 23.36 -11.58 -16.91
CA VAL A 422 22.25 -11.01 -17.68
C VAL A 422 20.95 -11.64 -17.18
N ALA A 423 19.94 -10.84 -16.85
CA ALA A 423 18.62 -11.35 -16.47
C ALA A 423 17.61 -11.12 -17.58
N VAL A 424 17.04 -12.20 -18.13
CA VAL A 424 16.04 -12.17 -19.19
C VAL A 424 14.68 -12.53 -18.64
N SER A 425 13.69 -11.68 -18.88
CA SER A 425 12.27 -11.92 -18.63
C SER A 425 11.60 -12.40 -19.92
N PHE A 426 10.71 -13.39 -19.80
CA PHE A 426 9.86 -13.86 -20.90
C PHE A 426 8.57 -14.48 -20.35
N VAL A 427 7.58 -14.70 -21.20
CA VAL A 427 6.31 -15.36 -20.83
C VAL A 427 6.26 -16.76 -21.41
N VAL A 428 6.04 -17.76 -20.56
CA VAL A 428 5.69 -19.13 -20.96
C VAL A 428 4.20 -19.20 -21.24
N CYS A 429 3.82 -19.54 -22.46
CA CYS A 429 2.44 -19.69 -22.92
C CYS A 429 1.83 -21.02 -22.48
N THR A 430 0.50 -21.14 -22.64
CA THR A 430 -0.28 -22.32 -22.28
C THR A 430 0.05 -23.55 -23.14
N ASP A 431 0.72 -23.36 -24.27
CA ASP A 431 1.20 -24.40 -25.18
C ASP A 431 2.71 -24.70 -25.04
N GLY A 432 3.40 -24.01 -24.11
CA GLY A 432 4.85 -24.15 -23.92
C GLY A 432 5.71 -23.26 -24.81
N THR A 433 5.11 -22.47 -25.70
CA THR A 433 5.83 -21.43 -26.47
C THR A 433 6.22 -20.25 -25.57
N LEU A 434 7.15 -19.43 -26.04
CA LEU A 434 7.73 -18.30 -25.32
C LEU A 434 7.49 -16.99 -26.08
N CYS A 435 7.07 -15.95 -25.37
CA CYS A 435 6.84 -14.61 -25.91
C CYS A 435 7.29 -13.51 -24.93
N ASP A 436 7.11 -12.24 -25.31
CA ASP A 436 7.32 -11.06 -24.44
C ASP A 436 8.70 -11.00 -23.77
N TYR A 437 9.77 -11.07 -24.58
CA TYR A 437 11.17 -11.06 -24.12
C TYR A 437 11.63 -9.65 -23.72
N GLU A 438 12.20 -9.52 -22.53
CA GLU A 438 12.67 -8.25 -21.95
C GLU A 438 13.99 -8.47 -21.20
N ILE A 439 14.96 -7.55 -21.35
CA ILE A 439 16.19 -7.55 -20.52
C ILE A 439 15.90 -6.78 -19.25
N LEU A 440 15.90 -7.47 -18.10
CA LEU A 440 15.72 -6.83 -16.78
C LEU A 440 17.03 -6.29 -16.21
N LYS A 441 18.13 -7.00 -16.50
CA LYS A 441 19.49 -6.58 -16.10
C LYS A 441 20.42 -6.78 -17.29
N SER A 442 20.87 -5.65 -17.84
CA SER A 442 21.87 -5.60 -18.91
C SER A 442 23.27 -5.62 -18.30
N VAL A 443 24.19 -6.32 -18.96
CA VAL A 443 25.63 -6.24 -18.69
C VAL A 443 26.34 -5.59 -19.87
N ASN A 444 26.07 -6.11 -21.07
CA ASN A 444 26.65 -5.62 -22.31
C ASN A 444 25.77 -6.04 -23.50
N PRO A 445 25.61 -5.18 -24.52
CA PRO A 445 24.75 -5.47 -25.67
C PRO A 445 25.05 -6.77 -26.43
N ASP A 446 26.29 -7.25 -26.44
CA ASP A 446 26.65 -8.55 -27.04
C ASP A 446 26.14 -9.72 -26.19
N LEU A 447 26.33 -9.66 -24.87
CA LEU A 447 25.86 -10.68 -23.93
C LEU A 447 24.33 -10.73 -23.88
N ASP A 448 23.68 -9.57 -23.88
CA ASP A 448 22.23 -9.44 -23.87
C ASP A 448 21.60 -10.11 -25.10
N ARG A 449 22.17 -9.87 -26.29
CA ARG A 449 21.73 -10.50 -27.55
C ARG A 449 21.87 -12.01 -27.50
N GLU A 450 22.97 -12.50 -26.97
CA GLU A 450 23.20 -13.94 -26.83
C GLU A 450 22.24 -14.58 -25.83
N ALA A 451 22.02 -13.95 -24.69
CA ALA A 451 21.08 -14.39 -23.68
C ALA A 451 19.66 -14.54 -24.28
N VAL A 452 19.18 -13.52 -25.00
CA VAL A 452 17.88 -13.57 -25.69
C VAL A 452 17.86 -14.66 -26.77
N ARG A 453 18.94 -14.84 -27.53
CA ARG A 453 19.02 -15.88 -28.58
C ARG A 453 18.86 -17.28 -27.98
N VAL A 454 19.54 -17.57 -26.88
CA VAL A 454 19.44 -18.89 -26.21
C VAL A 454 18.07 -19.08 -25.60
N VAL A 455 17.50 -18.06 -24.98
CA VAL A 455 16.14 -18.13 -24.43
C VAL A 455 15.12 -18.43 -25.54
N LYS A 456 15.23 -17.78 -26.70
CA LYS A 456 14.38 -18.06 -27.87
C LYS A 456 14.52 -19.49 -28.38
N LYS A 457 15.68 -20.14 -28.23
CA LYS A 457 15.85 -21.56 -28.59
C LYS A 457 15.08 -22.51 -27.66
N MET A 458 14.65 -22.06 -26.48
CA MET A 458 13.83 -22.86 -25.57
C MET A 458 12.34 -22.88 -25.96
N ASN A 459 11.96 -22.15 -27.01
CA ASN A 459 10.58 -22.00 -27.44
C ASN A 459 9.91 -23.36 -27.73
N GLY A 460 8.78 -23.63 -27.08
CA GLY A 460 8.00 -24.86 -27.26
C GLY A 460 8.49 -26.04 -26.40
N LEU A 461 9.58 -25.87 -25.62
CA LEU A 461 10.09 -26.93 -24.75
C LEU A 461 9.43 -26.94 -23.38
N TRP A 462 8.89 -25.82 -22.93
CA TRP A 462 8.39 -25.67 -21.57
C TRP A 462 7.03 -26.37 -21.39
N LYS A 463 6.85 -27.01 -20.24
CA LYS A 463 5.51 -27.31 -19.75
C LYS A 463 4.87 -26.02 -19.22
N PRO A 464 3.60 -25.73 -19.52
CA PRO A 464 2.93 -24.52 -19.05
C PRO A 464 2.77 -24.53 -17.52
N GLY A 465 2.54 -23.36 -16.95
CA GLY A 465 2.07 -23.25 -15.58
C GLY A 465 0.58 -23.62 -15.46
N TYR A 466 0.16 -24.01 -14.26
CA TYR A 466 -1.24 -24.31 -13.96
C TYR A 466 -1.73 -23.49 -12.78
N GLN A 467 -2.96 -23.00 -12.86
CA GLN A 467 -3.69 -22.41 -11.73
C GLN A 467 -5.04 -23.09 -11.63
N ARG A 468 -5.30 -23.78 -10.51
CA ARG A 468 -6.54 -24.52 -10.25
C ARG A 468 -6.91 -25.50 -11.37
N GLY A 469 -5.89 -26.19 -11.90
CA GLY A 469 -6.01 -27.16 -12.99
C GLY A 469 -6.06 -26.58 -14.40
N GLU A 470 -6.21 -25.26 -14.55
CA GLU A 470 -6.21 -24.58 -15.84
C GLU A 470 -4.81 -24.14 -16.23
N LYS A 471 -4.46 -24.29 -17.51
CA LYS A 471 -3.17 -23.82 -18.04
C LYS A 471 -3.17 -22.28 -18.08
N VAL A 472 -2.14 -21.66 -17.55
CA VAL A 472 -2.01 -20.19 -17.52
C VAL A 472 -0.69 -19.72 -18.12
N ARG A 473 -0.70 -18.49 -18.67
CA ARG A 473 0.52 -17.81 -19.10
C ARG A 473 1.29 -17.32 -17.87
N VAL A 474 2.59 -17.57 -17.81
CA VAL A 474 3.41 -17.21 -16.65
C VAL A 474 4.65 -16.44 -17.08
N LYS A 475 4.86 -15.26 -16.48
CA LYS A 475 6.10 -14.49 -16.64
C LYS A 475 7.22 -15.16 -15.84
N TYR A 476 8.34 -15.46 -16.49
CA TYR A 476 9.49 -16.15 -15.95
C TYR A 476 10.75 -15.30 -16.13
N ASN A 477 11.57 -15.19 -15.08
CA ASN A 477 12.82 -14.42 -15.09
C ASN A 477 14.00 -15.39 -14.95
N LEU A 478 14.82 -15.50 -16.00
CA LEU A 478 15.98 -16.38 -16.05
C LEU A 478 17.29 -15.57 -15.96
N PRO A 479 18.06 -15.70 -14.86
CA PRO A 479 19.43 -15.21 -14.82
C PRO A 479 20.37 -16.14 -15.60
N ILE A 480 21.19 -15.58 -16.48
CA ILE A 480 22.22 -16.27 -17.26
C ILE A 480 23.58 -15.65 -16.92
N ASN A 481 24.48 -16.48 -16.40
CA ASN A 481 25.83 -16.06 -16.03
C ASN A 481 26.79 -16.24 -17.22
N PHE A 482 27.56 -15.20 -17.52
CA PHE A 482 28.67 -15.23 -18.46
C PHE A 482 29.96 -15.07 -17.68
N THR A 483 30.76 -16.14 -17.61
CA THR A 483 32.07 -16.18 -16.97
C THR A 483 33.11 -16.62 -17.99
N LEU A 484 34.27 -15.98 -17.97
CA LEU A 484 35.46 -16.37 -18.70
C LEU A 484 36.18 -17.41 -17.83
N ASN A 485 36.44 -18.56 -18.42
CA ASN A 485 37.23 -19.62 -17.78
C ASN A 485 38.71 -19.42 -18.06
#